data_AF-A0ABD2M7Z7-F1
#
_entry.id   AF-A0ABD2M7Z7-F1
#
_cell.length_a   1.000
_cell.length_b   1.000
_cell.length_c   1.000
_cell.angle_alpha   90.00
_cell.angle_beta   90.00
_cell.angle_gamma   90.00
#
_symmetry.space_group_name_H-M   'P 1'
#
loop_
_entity.id
_entity.type
_entity.pdbx_description
1 polymer ?
#
loop_
_entity_poly.entity_id
_entity_poly.type
_entity_poly.pdbx_seq_one_letter_code
_entity_poly.pdbx_strand_id
1 'polypeptide(L)'
;MFSKWVPQLLENAVEKAQGDDNNNDNSSSLNNSTSFASSIFALECLAICALLPNANWAQLEDSHNVVAFLAQILKRSQQSERDETKKSMHNTLDRRKRREHHERGAEEKGKEQKKGTITDEVLLQVVQLCGTVAGHSLEMAERVEKHLLALIILTLNNRQDDDEIVLQCVFVFLSLLAHGGELAKRICQQKKEIINLRKSKREIVVGQPTTAAETAAVVPLLLLNLMHDKNTQIRALCEQTLERVAEVNAHWRERIREARFRWHNAQWLEMVETTTDALHRSAVVDHLTTMAISSEVGGDGTAFHRSNGEVALLTDGGHVLDSEQVLSGTEF
;
A
#
# COMPACT_ATOMS: atom_id res chain seq x y z
N MET A 1 15.39 -34.24 -11.63
CA MET A 1 14.56 -35.41 -11.26
C MET A 1 13.14 -34.97 -10.89
N PHE A 2 12.98 -33.88 -10.11
CA PHE A 2 11.67 -33.32 -9.71
C PHE A 2 10.80 -32.81 -10.87
N SER A 3 11.39 -32.23 -11.92
CA SER A 3 10.67 -31.66 -13.08
C SER A 3 9.75 -32.66 -13.81
N LYS A 4 9.99 -33.98 -13.68
CA LYS A 4 9.12 -35.02 -14.26
C LYS A 4 7.80 -35.17 -13.53
N TRP A 5 7.74 -34.77 -12.25
CA TRP A 5 6.57 -34.90 -11.38
C TRP A 5 5.76 -33.61 -11.29
N VAL A 6 6.34 -32.47 -11.67
CA VAL A 6 5.70 -31.14 -11.62
C VAL A 6 4.34 -31.13 -12.34
N PRO A 7 4.19 -31.65 -13.57
CA PRO A 7 2.88 -31.64 -14.23
C PRO A 7 1.83 -32.45 -13.46
N GLN A 8 2.16 -33.66 -13.03
CA GLN A 8 1.22 -34.52 -12.28
C GLN A 8 0.89 -33.95 -10.90
N LEU A 9 1.84 -33.29 -10.25
CA LEU A 9 1.65 -32.63 -8.96
C LEU A 9 0.67 -31.45 -9.12
N LEU A 10 0.87 -30.64 -10.16
CA LEU A 10 0.04 -29.46 -10.42
C LEU A 10 -1.34 -29.83 -10.97
N GLU A 11 -1.46 -30.88 -11.77
CA GLU A 11 -2.75 -31.40 -12.26
C GLU A 11 -3.62 -31.77 -11.06
N ASN A 12 -3.10 -32.60 -10.16
CA ASN A 12 -3.82 -33.01 -8.96
C ASN A 12 -4.08 -31.86 -7.97
N ALA A 13 -3.21 -30.85 -7.90
CA ALA A 13 -3.36 -29.75 -6.95
C ALA A 13 -4.32 -28.67 -7.45
N VAL A 14 -4.18 -28.26 -8.71
CA VAL A 14 -4.95 -27.16 -9.31
C VAL A 14 -6.34 -27.63 -9.73
N GLU A 15 -6.50 -28.82 -10.34
CA GLU A 15 -7.82 -29.35 -10.68
C GLU A 15 -8.68 -29.55 -9.43
N LYS A 16 -8.08 -30.06 -8.36
CA LYS A 16 -8.78 -30.27 -7.09
C LYS A 16 -9.16 -28.94 -6.42
N ALA A 17 -8.34 -27.91 -6.55
CA ALA A 17 -8.67 -26.57 -6.03
C ALA A 17 -9.76 -25.87 -6.85
N GLN A 18 -9.83 -26.12 -8.17
CA GLN A 18 -10.83 -25.52 -9.07
C GLN A 18 -12.16 -26.29 -9.09
N GLY A 19 -12.15 -27.61 -8.92
CA GLY A 19 -13.34 -28.47 -8.98
C GLY A 19 -14.32 -28.26 -7.82
N ASP A 20 -13.83 -27.87 -6.65
CA ASP A 20 -14.66 -27.63 -5.46
C ASP A 20 -15.55 -26.37 -5.56
N ASP A 21 -15.29 -25.46 -6.50
CA ASP A 21 -16.07 -24.21 -6.68
C ASP A 21 -17.36 -24.38 -7.49
N ASN A 22 -17.44 -25.41 -8.34
CA ASN A 22 -18.58 -25.61 -9.24
C ASN A 22 -19.73 -26.43 -8.60
N ASN A 23 -19.48 -27.14 -7.50
CA ASN A 23 -20.51 -27.85 -6.77
C ASN A 23 -21.21 -26.91 -5.78
N ASN A 24 -22.23 -26.23 -6.29
CA ASN A 24 -23.15 -25.38 -5.55
C ASN A 24 -24.11 -26.20 -4.65
N ASP A 25 -23.57 -27.13 -3.86
CA ASP A 25 -24.32 -27.90 -2.88
C ASP A 25 -24.29 -27.20 -1.53
N ASN A 26 -25.49 -26.91 -1.01
CA ASN A 26 -25.81 -26.16 0.21
C ASN A 26 -25.32 -26.80 1.54
N SER A 27 -24.17 -27.49 1.57
CA SER A 27 -23.52 -28.04 2.78
C SER A 27 -22.40 -27.11 3.28
N SER A 28 -22.82 -25.97 3.83
CA SER A 28 -22.09 -24.70 3.94
C SER A 28 -21.01 -24.55 5.03
N SER A 29 -20.32 -25.62 5.44
CA SER A 29 -19.23 -25.45 6.42
C SER A 29 -18.04 -26.39 6.30
N LEU A 30 -18.22 -27.65 5.87
CA LEU A 30 -17.08 -28.57 5.74
C LEU A 30 -16.37 -28.41 4.38
N ASN A 31 -17.11 -28.18 3.30
CA ASN A 31 -16.55 -28.12 1.93
C ASN A 31 -15.64 -26.91 1.69
N ASN A 32 -15.90 -25.78 2.36
CA ASN A 32 -15.03 -24.60 2.23
C ASN A 32 -13.63 -24.85 2.83
N SER A 33 -13.53 -25.68 3.88
CA SER A 33 -12.25 -25.96 4.51
C SER A 33 -11.37 -26.89 3.66
N THR A 34 -11.97 -27.81 2.91
CA THR A 34 -11.26 -28.72 2.00
C THR A 34 -10.82 -28.02 0.72
N SER A 35 -11.65 -27.12 0.17
CA SER A 35 -11.30 -26.28 -0.99
C SER A 35 -10.14 -25.33 -0.68
N PHE A 36 -10.16 -24.72 0.51
CA PHE A 36 -9.10 -23.81 0.95
C PHE A 36 -7.76 -24.52 1.17
N ALA A 37 -7.77 -25.68 1.85
CA ALA A 37 -6.56 -26.49 2.02
C ALA A 37 -5.97 -26.94 0.67
N SER A 38 -6.83 -27.25 -0.31
CA SER A 38 -6.40 -27.62 -1.66
C SER A 38 -5.77 -26.43 -2.40
N SER A 39 -6.31 -25.23 -2.21
CA SER A 39 -5.74 -23.99 -2.77
C SER A 39 -4.35 -23.67 -2.20
N ILE A 40 -4.16 -23.85 -0.87
CA ILE A 40 -2.85 -23.68 -0.22
C ILE A 40 -1.86 -24.70 -0.77
N PHE A 41 -2.25 -25.98 -0.84
CA PHE A 41 -1.39 -27.02 -1.38
C PHE A 41 -0.95 -26.72 -2.82
N ALA A 42 -1.87 -26.24 -3.66
CA ALA A 42 -1.55 -25.84 -5.02
C ALA A 42 -0.58 -24.65 -5.08
N LEU A 43 -0.74 -23.65 -4.21
CA LEU A 43 0.20 -22.54 -4.10
C LEU A 43 1.61 -22.98 -3.69
N GLU A 44 1.71 -23.88 -2.70
CA GLU A 44 3.00 -24.45 -2.29
C GLU A 44 3.66 -25.23 -3.43
N CYS A 45 2.88 -25.99 -4.20
CA CYS A 45 3.38 -26.67 -5.39
C CYS A 45 3.90 -25.68 -6.44
N LEU A 46 3.17 -24.59 -6.70
CA LEU A 46 3.59 -23.53 -7.62
C LEU A 46 4.82 -22.77 -7.11
N ALA A 47 4.94 -22.55 -5.80
CA ALA A 47 6.11 -21.95 -5.17
C ALA A 47 7.35 -22.83 -5.33
N ILE A 48 7.22 -24.15 -5.20
CA ILE A 48 8.32 -25.08 -5.50
C ILE A 48 8.69 -24.99 -7.00
N CYS A 49 7.70 -24.87 -7.89
CA CYS A 49 7.96 -24.71 -9.32
C CYS A 49 8.72 -23.41 -9.62
N ALA A 50 8.44 -22.32 -8.90
CA ALA A 50 9.16 -21.05 -9.01
C ALA A 50 10.66 -21.17 -8.68
N LEU A 51 11.04 -22.14 -7.84
CA LEU A 51 12.45 -22.39 -7.50
C LEU A 51 13.19 -23.21 -8.56
N LEU A 52 12.50 -23.75 -9.57
CA LEU A 52 13.11 -24.53 -10.63
C LEU A 52 13.58 -23.61 -11.77
N PRO A 53 14.88 -23.58 -12.10
CA PRO A 53 15.42 -22.65 -13.12
C PRO A 53 14.90 -22.91 -14.54
N ASN A 54 14.35 -24.10 -14.79
CA ASN A 54 13.82 -24.51 -16.10
C ASN A 54 12.29 -24.69 -16.07
N ALA A 55 11.59 -24.11 -15.08
CA ALA A 55 10.13 -24.14 -15.05
C ALA A 55 9.57 -23.35 -16.23
N ASN A 56 8.86 -24.04 -17.14
CA ASN A 56 8.19 -23.40 -18.26
C ASN A 56 6.79 -22.95 -17.83
N TRP A 57 6.68 -21.70 -17.39
CA TRP A 57 5.41 -21.15 -16.93
C TRP A 57 4.36 -21.01 -18.03
N ALA A 58 4.77 -20.86 -19.29
CA ALA A 58 3.83 -20.84 -20.41
C ALA A 58 3.16 -22.20 -20.60
N GLN A 59 3.94 -23.29 -20.54
CA GLN A 59 3.39 -24.64 -20.58
C GLN A 59 2.48 -24.93 -19.38
N LEU A 60 2.87 -24.48 -18.18
CA LEU A 60 2.03 -24.61 -16.99
C LEU A 60 0.72 -23.85 -17.11
N GLU A 61 0.77 -22.65 -17.67
CA GLU A 61 -0.42 -21.84 -17.96
C GLU A 61 -1.36 -22.56 -18.94
N ASP A 62 -0.83 -23.07 -20.05
CA ASP A 62 -1.63 -23.75 -21.07
C ASP A 62 -2.29 -25.04 -20.54
N SER A 63 -1.67 -25.69 -19.55
CA SER A 63 -2.17 -26.95 -18.98
C SER A 63 -3.08 -26.75 -17.76
N HIS A 64 -2.83 -25.74 -16.91
CA HIS A 64 -3.47 -25.62 -15.59
C HIS A 64 -4.17 -24.27 -15.36
N ASN A 65 -4.17 -23.35 -16.33
CA ASN A 65 -4.77 -22.01 -16.21
C ASN A 65 -4.29 -21.28 -14.93
N VAL A 66 -2.97 -21.29 -14.69
CA VAL A 66 -2.33 -20.75 -13.48
C VAL A 66 -2.76 -19.30 -13.22
N VAL A 67 -2.80 -18.45 -14.25
CA VAL A 67 -3.22 -17.05 -14.14
C VAL A 67 -4.68 -16.95 -13.68
N ALA A 68 -5.57 -17.80 -14.18
CA ALA A 68 -6.96 -17.83 -13.74
C ALA A 68 -7.08 -18.29 -12.29
N PHE A 69 -6.31 -19.29 -11.88
CA PHE A 69 -6.23 -19.77 -10.50
C PHE A 69 -5.75 -18.67 -9.54
N LEU A 70 -4.65 -17.97 -9.86
CA LEU A 70 -4.17 -16.84 -9.07
C LEU A 70 -5.21 -15.71 -8.98
N ALA A 71 -5.91 -15.42 -10.09
CA ALA A 71 -6.98 -14.42 -10.12
C ALA A 71 -8.14 -14.79 -9.18
N GLN A 72 -8.52 -16.06 -9.10
CA GLN A 72 -9.56 -16.54 -8.20
C GLN A 72 -9.17 -16.31 -6.74
N ILE A 73 -7.94 -16.66 -6.35
CA ILE A 73 -7.48 -16.49 -4.97
C ILE A 73 -7.44 -15.00 -4.60
N LEU A 74 -6.87 -14.14 -5.46
CA LEU A 74 -6.88 -12.69 -5.23
C LEU A 74 -8.32 -12.17 -5.04
N LYS A 75 -9.27 -12.55 -5.91
CA LYS A 75 -10.66 -12.11 -5.80
C LYS A 75 -11.31 -12.56 -4.48
N ARG A 76 -11.09 -13.80 -4.05
CA ARG A 76 -11.59 -14.30 -2.77
C ARG A 76 -11.02 -13.50 -1.59
N SER A 77 -9.73 -13.16 -1.64
CA SER A 77 -9.09 -12.34 -0.61
C SER A 77 -9.78 -10.99 -0.48
N GLN A 78 -10.09 -10.35 -1.60
CA GLN A 78 -10.74 -9.03 -1.63
C GLN A 78 -12.24 -9.07 -1.21
N GLN A 79 -12.90 -10.21 -1.35
CA GLN A 79 -14.30 -10.39 -0.93
C GLN A 79 -14.41 -10.60 0.59
N SER A 80 -13.49 -11.36 1.17
CA SER A 80 -13.43 -11.62 2.62
C SER A 80 -13.44 -10.31 3.42
N GLU A 81 -12.69 -9.32 2.96
CA GLU A 81 -12.59 -8.01 3.62
C GLU A 81 -13.89 -7.23 3.64
N ARG A 82 -14.57 -7.17 2.49
CA ARG A 82 -15.83 -6.42 2.33
C ARG A 82 -16.90 -6.99 3.25
N ASP A 83 -16.88 -8.29 3.46
CA ASP A 83 -17.86 -8.95 4.32
C ASP A 83 -17.52 -8.77 5.81
N GLU A 84 -16.23 -8.71 6.18
CA GLU A 84 -15.81 -8.32 7.53
C GLU A 84 -16.16 -6.87 7.86
N THR A 85 -15.93 -5.92 6.93
CA THR A 85 -16.31 -4.51 7.14
C THR A 85 -17.82 -4.36 7.28
N LYS A 86 -18.61 -5.05 6.45
CA LYS A 86 -20.08 -5.04 6.54
C LYS A 86 -20.59 -5.67 7.83
N LYS A 87 -20.02 -6.80 8.28
CA LYS A 87 -20.37 -7.44 9.55
C LYS A 87 -20.03 -6.55 10.74
N SER A 88 -18.86 -5.90 10.72
CA SER A 88 -18.46 -4.93 11.75
C SER A 88 -19.44 -3.75 11.83
N MET A 89 -19.83 -3.18 10.68
CA MET A 89 -20.84 -2.12 10.63
C MET A 89 -22.22 -2.58 11.10
N HIS A 90 -22.67 -3.77 10.68
CA HIS A 90 -23.97 -4.33 11.08
C HIS A 90 -24.00 -4.62 12.59
N ASN A 91 -22.95 -5.22 13.15
CA ASN A 91 -22.81 -5.46 14.58
C ASN A 91 -22.75 -4.16 15.38
N THR A 92 -22.16 -3.09 14.82
CA THR A 92 -22.12 -1.76 15.46
C THR A 92 -23.50 -1.10 15.43
N LEU A 93 -24.26 -1.26 14.35
CA LEU A 93 -25.64 -0.77 14.23
C LEU A 93 -26.58 -1.52 15.19
N ASP A 94 -26.43 -2.83 15.30
CA ASP A 94 -27.20 -3.68 16.22
C ASP A 94 -26.83 -3.44 17.68
N ARG A 95 -25.56 -3.17 17.98
CA ARG A 95 -25.14 -2.71 19.31
C ARG A 95 -25.70 -1.33 19.65
N ARG A 96 -25.81 -0.41 18.69
CA ARG A 96 -26.49 0.88 18.88
C ARG A 96 -27.99 0.70 19.13
N LYS A 97 -28.68 -0.16 18.38
CA LYS A 97 -30.10 -0.48 18.62
C LYS A 97 -30.36 -1.20 19.95
N ARG A 98 -29.44 -2.05 20.42
CA ARG A 98 -29.55 -2.71 21.73
C ARG A 98 -29.20 -1.79 22.91
N ARG A 99 -28.36 -0.77 22.70
CA ARG A 99 -28.05 0.26 23.70
C ARG A 99 -29.22 1.21 23.97
N GLU A 100 -30.24 1.23 23.12
CA GLU A 100 -31.48 1.96 23.38
C GLU A 100 -32.46 1.18 24.27
N HIS A 101 -32.18 -0.07 24.66
CA HIS A 101 -33.14 -0.89 25.43
C HIS A 101 -32.66 -1.62 26.70
N HIS A 102 -31.37 -1.68 27.04
CA HIS A 102 -30.97 -2.22 28.35
C HIS A 102 -29.53 -1.86 28.76
N GLU A 103 -29.40 -1.08 29.84
CA GLU A 103 -28.22 -1.11 30.70
C GLU A 103 -28.33 -2.33 31.62
N ARG A 104 -27.42 -3.30 31.47
CA ARG A 104 -26.73 -4.07 32.53
C ARG A 104 -26.08 -5.32 31.95
N GLY A 105 -24.77 -5.43 32.20
CA GLY A 105 -24.06 -6.69 32.47
C GLY A 105 -23.91 -7.67 31.30
N ALA A 106 -22.69 -7.80 30.80
CA ALA A 106 -21.94 -9.07 30.77
C ALA A 106 -20.72 -8.91 29.85
N GLU A 107 -19.54 -9.05 30.43
CA GLU A 107 -18.31 -9.33 29.70
C GLU A 107 -18.35 -10.79 29.23
N GLU A 108 -18.59 -11.02 27.94
CA GLU A 108 -18.36 -12.33 27.33
C GLU A 108 -17.10 -12.29 26.46
N LYS A 109 -16.10 -13.05 26.91
CA LYS A 109 -14.90 -13.43 26.17
C LYS A 109 -15.29 -14.35 25.01
N GLY A 110 -15.50 -13.79 23.83
CA GLY A 110 -15.59 -14.55 22.59
C GLY A 110 -14.20 -14.86 22.05
N LYS A 111 -13.75 -16.12 22.12
CA LYS A 111 -12.69 -16.61 21.25
C LYS A 111 -13.25 -16.65 19.83
N GLU A 112 -12.93 -15.65 19.02
CA GLU A 112 -13.25 -15.63 17.59
C GLU A 112 -12.45 -16.73 16.88
N GLN A 113 -13.13 -17.82 16.56
CA GLN A 113 -12.63 -18.82 15.63
C GLN A 113 -12.72 -18.21 14.22
N LYS A 114 -11.60 -17.66 13.73
CA LYS A 114 -11.48 -17.12 12.37
C LYS A 114 -11.83 -18.22 11.35
N LYS A 115 -13.01 -18.07 10.74
CA LYS A 115 -13.60 -19.00 9.79
C LYS A 115 -13.02 -18.72 8.40
N GLY A 116 -12.11 -19.56 7.92
CA GLY A 116 -11.76 -19.70 6.49
C GLY A 116 -11.42 -18.42 5.72
N THR A 117 -10.78 -17.44 6.36
CA THR A 117 -10.23 -16.26 5.69
C THR A 117 -8.92 -16.66 4.99
N ILE A 118 -8.72 -16.25 3.73
CA ILE A 118 -7.38 -16.25 3.13
C ILE A 118 -6.47 -15.49 4.11
N THR A 119 -5.43 -16.15 4.61
CA THR A 119 -4.48 -15.51 5.52
C THR A 119 -3.64 -14.51 4.74
N ASP A 120 -3.17 -13.45 5.41
CA ASP A 120 -2.29 -12.46 4.78
C ASP A 120 -1.02 -13.14 4.21
N GLU A 121 -0.56 -14.23 4.82
CA GLU A 121 0.50 -15.11 4.30
C GLU A 121 0.18 -15.69 2.91
N VAL A 122 -1.05 -16.19 2.71
CA VAL A 122 -1.48 -16.74 1.41
C VAL A 122 -1.62 -15.62 0.38
N LEU A 123 -2.14 -14.45 0.77
CA LEU A 123 -2.19 -13.28 -0.11
C LEU A 123 -0.79 -12.87 -0.57
N LEU A 124 0.17 -12.79 0.36
CA LEU A 124 1.55 -12.45 0.06
C LEU A 124 2.17 -13.44 -0.93
N GLN A 125 2.03 -14.75 -0.67
CA GLN A 125 2.52 -15.80 -1.58
C GLN A 125 1.92 -15.69 -2.99
N VAL A 126 0.62 -15.40 -3.10
CA VAL A 126 -0.05 -15.26 -4.41
C VAL A 126 0.48 -14.06 -5.18
N VAL A 127 0.64 -12.90 -4.53
CA VAL A 127 1.22 -11.70 -5.18
C VAL A 127 2.68 -11.97 -5.57
N GLN A 128 3.42 -12.73 -4.75
CA GLN A 128 4.79 -13.14 -5.07
C GLN A 128 4.86 -14.01 -6.32
N LEU A 129 3.99 -15.01 -6.42
CA LEU A 129 3.87 -15.84 -7.61
C LEU A 129 3.47 -15.02 -8.84
N CYS A 130 2.60 -14.02 -8.71
CA CYS A 130 2.26 -13.12 -9.82
C CYS A 130 3.51 -12.43 -10.40
N GLY A 131 4.41 -11.96 -9.53
CA GLY A 131 5.69 -11.37 -9.94
C GLY A 131 6.62 -12.38 -10.63
N THR A 132 6.76 -13.58 -10.06
CA THR A 132 7.55 -14.66 -10.68
C THR A 132 7.04 -15.03 -12.07
N VAL A 133 5.71 -15.20 -12.21
CA VAL A 133 5.06 -15.53 -13.48
C VAL A 133 5.27 -14.40 -14.49
N ALA A 134 5.11 -13.14 -14.08
CA ALA A 134 5.37 -11.98 -14.93
C ALA A 134 6.84 -11.90 -15.36
N GLY A 135 7.79 -12.26 -14.50
CA GLY A 135 9.22 -12.21 -14.80
C GLY A 135 9.71 -13.30 -15.76
N HIS A 136 8.96 -14.39 -15.95
CA HIS A 136 9.41 -15.55 -16.71
C HIS A 136 9.55 -15.28 -18.22
N SER A 137 8.51 -14.78 -18.87
CA SER A 137 8.49 -14.53 -20.31
C SER A 137 7.54 -13.41 -20.66
N LEU A 138 7.75 -12.75 -21.81
CA LEU A 138 6.86 -11.69 -22.28
C LEU A 138 5.41 -12.18 -22.41
N GLU A 139 5.21 -13.39 -22.93
CA GLU A 139 3.90 -14.00 -23.07
C GLU A 139 3.16 -14.13 -21.73
N MET A 140 3.86 -14.55 -20.67
CA MET A 140 3.28 -14.63 -19.32
C MET A 140 3.06 -13.25 -18.72
N ALA A 141 3.97 -12.31 -18.94
CA ALA A 141 3.81 -10.92 -18.51
C ALA A 141 2.55 -10.27 -19.12
N GLU A 142 2.27 -10.51 -20.40
CA GLU A 142 1.04 -10.02 -21.04
C GLU A 142 -0.23 -10.66 -20.45
N ARG A 143 -0.19 -11.95 -20.09
CA ARG A 143 -1.31 -12.60 -19.38
C ARG A 143 -1.52 -12.01 -17.99
N VAL A 144 -0.45 -11.75 -17.22
CA VAL A 144 -0.51 -11.12 -15.90
C VAL A 144 -1.05 -9.69 -16.02
N GLU A 145 -0.55 -8.89 -16.97
CA GLU A 145 -1.04 -7.54 -17.24
C GLU A 145 -2.55 -7.53 -17.51
N LYS A 146 -3.00 -8.42 -18.39
CA LYS A 146 -4.41 -8.47 -18.82
C LYS A 146 -5.38 -8.92 -17.72
N HIS A 147 -4.99 -9.89 -16.88
CA HIS A 147 -5.93 -10.57 -15.98
C HIS A 147 -5.70 -10.28 -14.48
N LEU A 148 -4.47 -9.92 -14.08
CA LEU A 148 -4.09 -9.79 -12.67
C LEU A 148 -3.73 -8.37 -12.28
N LEU A 149 -3.24 -7.53 -13.19
CA LEU A 149 -2.77 -6.18 -12.86
C LEU A 149 -3.81 -5.34 -12.11
N ALA A 150 -5.08 -5.39 -12.55
CA ALA A 150 -6.15 -4.68 -11.87
C ALA A 150 -6.40 -5.19 -10.44
N LEU A 151 -6.26 -6.50 -10.21
CA LEU A 151 -6.38 -7.10 -8.88
C LEU A 151 -5.20 -6.74 -8.00
N ILE A 152 -3.98 -6.71 -8.55
CA ILE A 152 -2.76 -6.31 -7.83
C ILE A 152 -2.82 -4.84 -7.42
N ILE A 153 -3.29 -3.95 -8.31
CA ILE A 153 -3.49 -2.54 -7.99
C ILE A 153 -4.53 -2.38 -6.87
N LEU A 154 -5.61 -3.16 -6.91
CA LEU A 154 -6.61 -3.17 -5.84
C LEU A 154 -5.99 -3.67 -4.52
N THR A 155 -5.20 -4.75 -4.55
CA THR A 155 -4.49 -5.27 -3.38
C THR A 155 -3.58 -4.21 -2.78
N LEU A 156 -2.77 -3.53 -3.59
CA LEU A 156 -1.89 -2.45 -3.13
C LEU A 156 -2.68 -1.34 -2.43
N ASN A 157 -3.78 -0.88 -3.02
CA ASN A 157 -4.61 0.17 -2.43
C ASN A 157 -5.27 -0.25 -1.10
N ASN A 158 -5.63 -1.53 -0.96
CA ASN A 158 -6.27 -2.06 0.25
C ASN A 158 -5.26 -2.49 1.33
N ARG A 159 -3.96 -2.53 1.02
CA ARG A 159 -2.89 -3.05 1.89
C ARG A 159 -1.71 -2.09 2.01
N GLN A 160 -1.94 -0.77 1.92
CA GLN A 160 -0.85 0.21 2.01
C GLN A 160 -0.14 0.23 3.37
N ASP A 161 -0.79 -0.25 4.43
CA ASP A 161 -0.19 -0.33 5.77
C ASP A 161 0.68 -1.59 5.97
N ASP A 162 0.73 -2.49 4.97
CA ASP A 162 1.50 -3.74 5.00
C ASP A 162 2.68 -3.66 4.03
N ASP A 163 3.86 -3.38 4.58
CA ASP A 163 5.09 -3.18 3.81
C ASP A 163 5.45 -4.38 2.93
N GLU A 164 5.21 -5.62 3.38
CA GLU A 164 5.55 -6.83 2.62
C GLU A 164 4.65 -6.96 1.39
N ILE A 165 3.35 -6.69 1.54
CA ILE A 165 2.41 -6.68 0.42
C ILE A 165 2.72 -5.54 -0.55
N VAL A 166 3.07 -4.35 -0.04
CA VAL A 166 3.45 -3.20 -0.89
C VAL A 166 4.70 -3.54 -1.71
N LEU A 167 5.75 -4.05 -1.06
CA LEU A 167 6.98 -4.50 -1.73
C LEU A 167 6.66 -5.51 -2.83
N GLN A 168 5.82 -6.49 -2.52
CA GLN A 168 5.51 -7.56 -3.45
C GLN A 168 4.67 -7.08 -4.64
N CYS A 169 3.77 -6.12 -4.44
CA CYS A 169 3.03 -5.47 -5.53
C CYS A 169 3.97 -4.64 -6.44
N VAL A 170 4.88 -3.86 -5.85
CA VAL A 170 5.87 -3.08 -6.61
C VAL A 170 6.79 -4.02 -7.39
N PHE A 171 7.18 -5.17 -6.82
CA PHE A 171 7.94 -6.18 -7.54
C PHE A 171 7.18 -6.68 -8.78
N VAL A 172 5.87 -6.94 -8.70
CA VAL A 172 5.11 -7.33 -9.91
C VAL A 172 5.16 -6.23 -10.98
N PHE A 173 5.02 -4.96 -10.59
CA PHE A 173 5.14 -3.85 -11.54
C PHE A 173 6.52 -3.79 -12.19
N LEU A 174 7.59 -3.98 -11.40
CA LEU A 174 8.94 -4.06 -11.91
C LEU A 174 9.10 -5.23 -12.90
N SER A 175 8.61 -6.43 -12.56
CA SER A 175 8.66 -7.60 -13.44
C SER A 175 7.97 -7.35 -14.77
N LEU A 176 6.81 -6.69 -14.76
CA LEU A 176 6.09 -6.33 -15.99
C LEU A 176 6.84 -5.29 -16.82
N LEU A 177 7.32 -4.22 -16.19
CA LEU A 177 8.01 -3.11 -16.86
C LEU A 177 9.41 -3.51 -17.38
N ALA A 178 10.05 -4.50 -16.76
CA ALA A 178 11.36 -5.00 -17.18
C ALA A 178 11.36 -5.58 -18.61
N HIS A 179 10.21 -6.05 -19.12
CA HIS A 179 10.09 -6.51 -20.51
C HIS A 179 10.14 -5.38 -21.54
N GLY A 180 9.90 -4.12 -21.12
CA GLY A 180 9.94 -2.96 -22.01
C GLY A 180 8.90 -3.04 -23.14
N GLY A 181 9.27 -2.49 -24.31
CA GLY A 181 8.50 -2.63 -25.55
C GLY A 181 7.06 -2.11 -25.46
N GLU A 182 6.13 -2.83 -26.11
CA GLU A 182 4.72 -2.43 -26.14
C GLU A 182 4.02 -2.69 -24.80
N LEU A 183 4.39 -3.75 -24.08
CA LEU A 183 3.83 -4.05 -22.76
C LEU A 183 4.05 -2.90 -21.78
N ALA A 184 5.30 -2.45 -21.63
CA ALA A 184 5.61 -1.33 -20.74
C ALA A 184 4.96 -0.03 -21.22
N LYS A 185 4.83 0.19 -22.54
CA LYS A 185 4.09 1.34 -23.07
C LYS A 185 2.62 1.31 -22.64
N ARG A 186 1.94 0.16 -22.74
CA ARG A 186 0.53 0.01 -22.30
C ARG A 186 0.36 0.34 -20.82
N ILE A 187 1.25 -0.14 -19.97
CA ILE A 187 1.23 0.13 -18.52
C ILE A 187 1.47 1.63 -18.25
N CYS A 188 2.36 2.27 -19.01
CA CYS A 188 2.73 3.66 -18.84
C CYS A 188 1.86 4.66 -19.63
N GLN A 189 0.84 4.23 -20.37
CA GLN A 189 0.01 5.12 -21.19
C GLN A 189 -0.79 6.11 -20.35
N GLN A 190 -0.99 7.34 -20.85
CA GLN A 190 -1.83 8.30 -20.15
C GLN A 190 -3.32 8.02 -20.33
N LYS A 191 -4.12 8.30 -19.29
CA LYS A 191 -5.59 8.30 -19.36
C LYS A 191 -6.14 9.16 -20.52
N LYS A 192 -5.50 10.29 -20.84
CA LYS A 192 -5.88 11.17 -21.97
C LYS A 192 -5.56 10.53 -23.34
N GLU A 193 -4.46 9.78 -23.44
CA GLU A 193 -4.09 9.07 -24.68
C GLU A 193 -5.03 7.89 -24.95
N ILE A 194 -5.48 7.18 -23.90
CA ILE A 194 -6.50 6.12 -24.03
C ILE A 194 -7.82 6.69 -24.60
N ILE A 195 -8.26 7.86 -24.11
CA ILE A 195 -9.46 8.53 -24.61
C ILE A 195 -9.29 8.98 -26.07
N ASN A 196 -8.11 9.50 -26.44
CA ASN A 196 -7.83 9.94 -27.81
C ASN A 196 -7.68 8.76 -28.80
N LEU A 197 -7.06 7.65 -28.38
CA LEU A 197 -7.00 6.40 -29.14
C LEU A 197 -8.39 5.84 -29.41
N ARG A 198 -9.31 5.89 -28.44
CA ARG A 198 -10.73 5.51 -28.64
C ARG A 198 -11.48 6.43 -29.59
N LYS A 199 -11.24 7.74 -29.53
CA LYS A 199 -11.83 8.69 -30.50
C LYS A 199 -11.33 8.43 -31.92
N SER A 200 -10.06 8.06 -32.07
CA SER A 200 -9.46 7.69 -33.37
C SER A 200 -9.93 6.32 -33.86
N LYS A 201 -10.15 5.37 -32.95
CA LYS A 201 -10.58 3.98 -33.23
C LYS A 201 -12.08 3.88 -32.96
N ARG A 202 -12.90 4.41 -33.89
CA ARG A 202 -14.37 4.49 -33.82
C ARG A 202 -15.03 3.23 -33.24
N GLU A 203 -15.34 3.26 -31.95
CA GLU A 203 -16.40 2.45 -31.32
C GLU A 203 -16.95 3.23 -30.13
N ILE A 204 -18.13 3.80 -30.32
CA ILE A 204 -18.91 4.46 -29.27
C ILE A 204 -19.62 3.34 -28.53
N VAL A 205 -19.07 2.93 -27.37
CA VAL A 205 -19.82 2.18 -26.37
C VAL A 205 -19.77 2.98 -25.07
N VAL A 206 -20.82 3.78 -24.88
CA VAL A 206 -21.10 4.48 -23.63
C VAL A 206 -21.69 3.44 -22.66
N GLY A 207 -20.94 3.07 -21.62
CA GLY A 207 -21.51 2.34 -20.47
C GLY A 207 -20.80 1.05 -20.02
N GLN A 208 -19.46 1.01 -19.94
CA GLN A 208 -18.75 -0.09 -19.24
C GLN A 208 -17.81 0.45 -18.15
N PRO A 209 -17.69 -0.24 -17.00
CA PRO A 209 -16.80 0.16 -15.92
C PRO A 209 -15.34 -0.02 -16.36
N THR A 210 -14.55 1.03 -16.16
CA THR A 210 -13.08 1.12 -16.29
C THR A 210 -12.39 -0.11 -16.89
N THR A 211 -12.12 -0.08 -18.19
CA THR A 211 -11.39 -1.15 -18.90
C THR A 211 -10.01 -1.38 -18.30
N ALA A 212 -9.45 -2.60 -18.37
CA ALA A 212 -8.12 -2.97 -17.84
C ALA A 212 -6.99 -1.96 -18.19
N ALA A 213 -7.03 -1.37 -19.39
CA ALA A 213 -6.08 -0.34 -19.83
C ALA A 213 -6.13 0.96 -18.98
N GLU A 214 -7.31 1.34 -18.49
CA GLU A 214 -7.46 2.50 -17.60
C GLU A 214 -6.89 2.24 -16.22
N THR A 215 -6.98 1.00 -15.74
CA THR A 215 -6.41 0.59 -14.45
C THR A 215 -4.88 0.54 -14.54
N ALA A 216 -4.32 0.04 -15.65
CA ALA A 216 -2.88 -0.03 -15.87
C ALA A 216 -2.20 1.36 -15.88
N ALA A 217 -2.86 2.37 -16.46
CA ALA A 217 -2.38 3.76 -16.53
C ALA A 217 -2.17 4.43 -15.16
N VAL A 218 -2.61 3.80 -14.06
CA VAL A 218 -2.45 4.30 -12.69
C VAL A 218 -1.11 3.85 -12.08
N VAL A 219 -0.44 2.83 -12.64
CA VAL A 219 0.81 2.27 -12.08
C VAL A 219 1.89 3.34 -11.87
N PRO A 220 2.24 4.21 -12.85
CA PRO A 220 3.23 5.26 -12.60
C PRO A 220 2.85 6.25 -11.50
N LEU A 221 1.55 6.53 -11.31
CA LEU A 221 1.08 7.40 -10.22
C LEU A 221 1.26 6.75 -8.85
N LEU A 222 0.94 5.45 -8.75
CA LEU A 222 1.13 4.69 -7.50
C LEU A 222 2.61 4.68 -7.12
N LEU A 223 3.49 4.41 -8.10
CA LEU A 223 4.94 4.41 -7.89
C LEU A 223 5.46 5.79 -7.45
N LEU A 224 4.97 6.88 -8.04
CA LEU A 224 5.31 8.24 -7.60
C LEU A 224 4.90 8.50 -6.14
N ASN A 225 3.74 8.01 -5.71
CA ASN A 225 3.29 8.18 -4.33
C ASN A 225 4.16 7.40 -3.33
N LEU A 226 4.75 6.28 -3.76
CA LEU A 226 5.63 5.44 -2.94
C LEU A 226 7.10 5.90 -2.93
N MET A 227 7.48 6.92 -3.72
CA MET A 227 8.86 7.42 -3.78
C MET A 227 9.42 7.88 -2.44
N HIS A 228 8.53 8.32 -1.54
CA HIS A 228 8.88 8.90 -0.25
C HIS A 228 8.37 8.03 0.90
N ASP A 229 8.15 6.74 0.63
CA ASP A 229 7.72 5.78 1.64
C ASP A 229 8.69 5.75 2.83
N LYS A 230 8.17 5.46 4.03
CA LYS A 230 8.98 5.35 5.25
C LYS A 230 9.96 4.19 5.15
N ASN A 231 9.54 3.10 4.53
CA ASN A 231 10.35 1.90 4.33
C ASN A 231 11.38 2.12 3.21
N THR A 232 12.66 1.95 3.54
CA THR A 232 13.79 2.15 2.63
C THR A 232 13.79 1.14 1.47
N GLN A 233 13.33 -0.09 1.69
CA GLN A 233 13.25 -1.12 0.67
C GLN A 233 12.18 -0.80 -0.37
N ILE A 234 11.02 -0.30 0.07
CA ILE A 234 9.95 0.17 -0.82
C ILE A 234 10.48 1.30 -1.69
N ARG A 235 11.15 2.29 -1.09
CA ARG A 235 11.77 3.40 -1.85
C ARG A 235 12.78 2.91 -2.88
N ALA A 236 13.67 2.00 -2.51
CA ALA A 236 14.68 1.46 -3.41
C ALA A 236 14.07 0.72 -4.60
N LEU A 237 13.07 -0.14 -4.35
CA LEU A 237 12.39 -0.89 -5.39
C LEU A 237 11.51 0.02 -6.27
N CYS A 238 10.83 1.00 -5.68
CA CYS A 238 10.06 2.00 -6.42
C CYS A 238 10.96 2.84 -7.32
N GLU A 239 12.11 3.29 -6.84
CA GLU A 239 13.07 4.06 -7.63
C GLU A 239 13.55 3.26 -8.85
N GLN A 240 13.93 1.99 -8.65
CA GLN A 240 14.28 1.08 -9.76
C GLN A 240 13.12 0.92 -10.76
N THR A 241 11.89 0.83 -10.26
CA THR A 241 10.71 0.67 -11.10
C THR A 241 10.40 1.95 -11.90
N LEU A 242 10.56 3.13 -11.28
CA LEU A 242 10.38 4.43 -11.91
C LEU A 242 11.40 4.71 -13.00
N GLU A 243 12.63 4.20 -12.88
CA GLU A 243 13.61 4.25 -13.97
C GLU A 243 13.08 3.54 -15.22
N ARG A 244 12.48 2.35 -15.08
CA ARG A 244 11.84 1.64 -16.20
C ARG A 244 10.68 2.44 -16.81
N VAL A 245 9.89 3.09 -15.98
CA VAL A 245 8.82 3.99 -16.45
C VAL A 245 9.40 5.16 -17.27
N ALA A 246 10.47 5.78 -16.76
CA ALA A 246 11.14 6.92 -17.38
C ALA A 246 11.85 6.55 -18.70
N GLU A 247 12.35 5.32 -18.83
CA GLU A 247 12.91 4.80 -20.09
C GLU A 247 11.84 4.77 -21.19
N VAL A 248 10.63 4.32 -20.84
CA VAL A 248 9.58 4.00 -21.82
C VAL A 248 8.67 5.19 -22.16
N ASN A 249 8.43 6.11 -21.22
CA ASN A 249 7.50 7.22 -21.43
C ASN A 249 8.12 8.58 -21.06
N ALA A 250 8.26 9.46 -22.07
CA ALA A 250 8.87 10.78 -21.91
C ALA A 250 8.09 11.72 -20.98
N HIS A 251 6.76 11.64 -20.96
CA HIS A 251 5.95 12.42 -20.02
C HIS A 251 6.22 12.00 -18.58
N TRP A 252 6.24 10.70 -18.31
CA TRP A 252 6.54 10.21 -16.97
C TRP A 252 7.97 10.51 -16.57
N ARG A 253 8.94 10.42 -17.48
CA ARG A 253 10.32 10.85 -17.22
C ARG A 253 10.40 12.27 -16.67
N GLU A 254 9.71 13.23 -17.31
CA GLU A 254 9.72 14.62 -16.84
C GLU A 254 9.03 14.74 -15.47
N ARG A 255 7.88 14.10 -15.28
CA ARG A 255 7.17 14.12 -13.99
C ARG A 255 7.97 13.51 -12.85
N ILE A 256 8.68 12.41 -13.10
CA ILE A 256 9.55 11.76 -12.12
C ILE A 256 10.71 12.70 -11.78
N ARG A 257 11.34 13.34 -12.78
CA ARG A 257 12.41 14.30 -12.56
C ARG A 257 11.94 15.49 -11.72
N GLU A 258 10.78 16.06 -12.03
CA GLU A 258 10.17 17.13 -11.25
C GLU A 258 9.89 16.69 -9.81
N ALA A 259 9.33 15.50 -9.61
CA ALA A 259 9.05 14.97 -8.27
C ALA A 259 10.33 14.82 -7.44
N ARG A 260 11.40 14.25 -8.03
CA ARG A 260 12.73 14.14 -7.39
C ARG A 260 13.29 15.52 -7.00
N PHE A 261 13.19 16.49 -7.91
CA PHE A 261 13.68 17.85 -7.66
C PHE A 261 12.91 18.54 -6.53
N ARG A 262 11.57 18.46 -6.54
CA ARG A 262 10.72 19.01 -5.48
C ARG A 262 11.04 18.39 -4.13
N TRP A 263 11.24 17.07 -4.10
CA TRP A 263 11.59 16.37 -2.88
C TRP A 263 12.96 16.78 -2.34
N HIS A 264 13.98 16.81 -3.19
CA HIS A 264 15.32 17.25 -2.80
C HIS A 264 15.29 18.66 -2.19
N ASN A 265 14.55 19.58 -2.82
CA ASN A 265 14.41 20.94 -2.30
C ASN A 265 13.63 20.98 -0.99
N ALA A 266 12.57 20.18 -0.84
CA ALA A 266 11.81 20.10 0.41
C ALA A 266 12.69 19.62 1.57
N GLN A 267 13.51 18.59 1.36
CA GLN A 267 14.47 18.12 2.36
C GLN A 267 15.53 19.17 2.71
N TRP A 268 16.01 19.91 1.71
CA TRP A 268 16.96 21.00 1.95
C TRP A 268 16.34 22.14 2.76
N LEU A 269 15.09 22.53 2.44
CA LEU A 269 14.35 23.55 3.20
C LEU A 269 14.15 23.12 4.66
N GLU A 270 13.75 21.87 4.90
CA GLU A 270 13.60 21.31 6.26
C GLU A 270 14.93 21.37 7.05
N MET A 271 16.06 21.05 6.41
CA MET A 271 17.38 21.15 7.02
C MET A 271 17.76 22.59 7.39
N VAL A 272 17.45 23.56 6.51
CA VAL A 272 17.72 24.98 6.75
C VAL A 272 16.84 25.51 7.88
N GLU A 273 15.55 25.17 7.89
CA GLU A 273 14.60 25.54 8.94
C GLU A 273 15.03 24.97 10.31
N THR A 274 15.36 23.68 10.38
CA THR A 274 15.83 23.07 11.64
C THR A 274 17.14 23.67 12.14
N THR A 275 18.05 24.05 11.24
CA THR A 275 19.31 24.71 11.60
C THR A 275 19.07 26.14 12.10
N THR A 276 18.22 26.90 11.43
CA THR A 276 17.87 28.27 11.86
C THR A 276 17.12 28.28 13.18
N ASP A 277 16.21 27.33 13.41
CA ASP A 277 15.54 27.13 14.68
C ASP A 277 16.49 26.72 15.81
N ALA A 278 17.48 25.88 15.52
CA ALA A 278 18.51 25.50 16.49
C ALA A 278 19.39 26.70 16.86
N LEU A 279 19.77 27.52 15.87
CA LEU A 279 20.52 28.75 16.08
C LEU A 279 19.71 29.80 16.87
N HIS A 280 18.44 29.98 16.55
CA HIS A 280 17.55 30.87 17.32
C HIS A 280 17.39 30.38 18.76
N ARG A 281 17.19 29.08 18.98
CA ARG A 281 17.13 28.52 20.35
C ARG A 281 18.44 28.72 21.11
N SER A 282 19.59 28.51 20.47
CA SER A 282 20.91 28.76 21.08
C SER A 282 21.09 30.24 21.45
N ALA A 283 20.72 31.16 20.55
CA ALA A 283 20.82 32.59 20.79
C ALA A 283 19.92 33.06 21.95
N VAL A 284 18.70 32.51 22.06
CA VAL A 284 17.80 32.80 23.20
C VAL A 284 18.38 32.29 24.52
N VAL A 285 18.96 31.07 24.53
CA VAL A 285 19.61 30.51 25.73
C VAL A 285 20.83 31.34 26.14
N ASP A 286 21.67 31.73 25.18
CA ASP A 286 22.84 32.58 25.44
C ASP A 286 22.42 33.97 25.95
N HIS A 287 21.33 34.53 25.41
CA HIS A 287 20.83 35.83 25.83
C HIS A 287 20.25 35.79 27.25
N LEU A 288 19.47 34.76 27.59
CA LEU A 288 18.96 34.53 28.95
C LEU A 288 20.08 34.26 29.95
N THR A 289 21.12 33.52 29.55
CA THR A 289 22.30 33.25 30.39
C THR A 289 23.10 34.54 30.63
N THR A 290 23.26 35.38 29.62
CA THR A 290 23.94 36.69 29.74
C THR A 290 23.14 37.65 30.63
N MET A 291 21.80 37.64 30.54
CA MET A 291 20.94 38.44 31.43
C MET A 291 20.98 37.93 32.88
N ALA A 292 21.02 36.61 33.09
CA ALA A 292 21.17 36.02 34.43
C ALA A 292 22.52 36.38 35.07
N ILE A 293 23.62 36.30 34.32
CA ILE A 293 24.96 36.69 34.81
C ILE A 293 25.03 38.20 35.11
N SER A 294 24.35 39.04 34.32
CA SER A 294 24.31 40.49 34.56
C SER A 294 23.47 40.88 35.80
N SER A 295 22.54 40.02 36.23
CA SER A 295 21.74 40.23 37.45
C SER A 295 22.47 39.87 38.75
N GLU A 296 23.58 39.13 38.69
CA GLU A 296 24.35 38.72 39.89
C GLU A 296 25.41 39.76 40.32
N VAL A 297 25.61 40.83 39.54
CA VAL A 297 26.61 41.88 39.84
C VAL A 297 25.99 43.12 40.51
N GLY A 298 24.68 43.15 40.72
CA GLY A 298 23.99 44.18 41.52
C GLY A 298 23.40 43.56 42.78
N GLY A 299 24.09 43.70 43.91
CA GLY A 299 23.57 43.26 45.20
C GLY A 299 22.31 44.02 45.60
N ASP A 300 21.18 43.32 45.73
CA ASP A 300 20.45 43.18 46.99
C ASP A 300 19.46 42.01 46.87
N GLY A 301 19.25 41.29 47.98
CA GLY A 301 18.67 39.95 47.96
C GLY A 301 17.17 39.87 47.64
N THR A 302 16.80 38.97 46.73
CA THR A 302 15.46 38.34 46.71
C THR A 302 15.56 36.89 46.25
N ALA A 303 15.20 35.96 47.15
CA ALA A 303 15.17 34.52 46.90
C ALA A 303 14.00 34.13 45.98
N PHE A 304 14.25 33.30 44.96
CA PHE A 304 13.20 32.69 44.12
C PHE A 304 12.96 31.23 44.52
N HIS A 305 11.73 30.93 44.93
CA HIS A 305 11.23 29.58 45.20
C HIS A 305 10.67 28.97 43.92
N ARG A 306 11.09 27.75 43.57
CA ARG A 306 10.66 27.03 42.37
C ARG A 306 9.54 26.05 42.72
N SER A 307 8.34 26.21 42.14
CA SER A 307 7.31 25.16 42.13
C SER A 307 6.52 25.17 40.82
N ASN A 308 6.55 24.04 40.11
CA ASN A 308 5.63 23.60 39.06
C ASN A 308 5.53 24.40 37.75
N GLY A 309 6.57 24.31 36.92
CA GLY A 309 6.39 24.02 35.48
C GLY A 309 5.82 25.10 34.54
N GLU A 310 5.49 26.31 35.00
CA GLU A 310 5.06 27.41 34.11
C GLU A 310 5.99 28.62 34.23
N VAL A 311 6.47 29.11 33.09
CA VAL A 311 7.29 30.34 33.00
C VAL A 311 6.34 31.49 32.65
N ALA A 312 5.92 32.25 33.66
CA ALA A 312 5.19 33.50 33.47
C ALA A 312 6.13 34.69 33.69
N LEU A 313 6.15 35.62 32.73
CA LEU A 313 6.98 36.83 32.76
C LEU A 313 6.22 37.92 33.51
N LEU A 314 6.60 38.18 34.76
CA LEU A 314 6.04 39.28 35.56
C LEU A 314 6.76 40.58 35.18
N THR A 315 6.03 41.54 34.63
CA THR A 315 6.47 42.94 34.57
C THR A 315 5.95 43.70 35.79
N ASP A 316 6.74 44.66 36.23
CA ASP A 316 6.49 45.46 37.43
C ASP A 316 5.30 46.40 37.18
N GLY A 317 4.14 46.06 37.74
CA GLY A 317 2.89 46.80 37.51
C GLY A 317 1.60 45.98 37.44
N GLY A 318 1.50 44.83 38.13
CA GLY A 318 0.25 44.29 38.69
C GLY A 318 -1.03 44.25 37.84
N HIS A 319 -0.96 44.05 36.53
CA HIS A 319 -2.15 43.80 35.68
C HIS A 319 -1.94 42.52 34.86
N VAL A 320 -2.83 41.55 35.08
CA VAL A 320 -2.93 40.32 34.28
C VAL A 320 -3.67 40.68 32.98
N LEU A 321 -2.98 40.57 31.84
CA LEU A 321 -3.63 40.66 30.53
C LEU A 321 -4.03 39.26 30.06
N ASP A 322 -5.30 39.14 29.66
CA ASP A 322 -5.92 37.89 29.20
C ASP A 322 -5.47 37.52 27.76
N SER A 323 -5.52 36.24 27.43
CA SER A 323 -4.89 35.62 26.24
C SER A 323 -5.50 36.03 24.88
N GLU A 324 -6.51 36.90 24.85
CA GLU A 324 -7.18 37.33 23.62
C GLU A 324 -6.67 38.65 23.03
N GLN A 325 -5.69 39.33 23.63
CA GLN A 325 -5.17 40.62 23.09
C GLN A 325 -3.88 40.55 22.26
N VAL A 326 -3.35 39.35 22.00
CA VAL A 326 -2.12 39.18 21.18
C VAL A 326 -2.43 39.02 19.68
N LEU A 327 -3.71 38.91 19.29
CA LEU A 327 -4.13 38.65 17.91
C LEU A 327 -4.81 39.84 17.21
N SER A 328 -4.23 41.04 17.34
CA SER A 328 -4.58 42.15 16.43
C SER A 328 -3.34 42.96 16.01
N GLY A 329 -2.78 42.55 14.87
CA GLY A 329 -2.10 43.32 13.82
C GLY A 329 -1.14 44.46 14.19
N THR A 330 0.03 44.49 13.55
CA THR A 330 0.28 45.47 12.48
C THR A 330 1.51 45.10 11.65
N GLU A 331 1.39 45.39 10.38
CA GLU A 331 2.34 45.30 9.27
C GLU A 331 3.67 46.00 9.56
N PHE A 332 4.78 45.40 9.09
CA PHE A 332 5.72 45.99 8.12
C PHE A 332 6.59 44.91 7.49
#